data_AF-A0AAE9WP12-F1
#
_entry.id   AF-A0AAE9WP12-F1
#
_cell.length_a   1.000
_cell.length_b   1.000
_cell.length_c   1.000
_cell.angle_alpha   90.00
_cell.angle_beta   90.00
_cell.angle_gamma   90.00
#
_symmetry.space_group_name_H-M   'P 1'
#
loop_
_entity.id
_entity.type
_entity.pdbx_description
1 polymer ?
#
loop_
_entity_poly.entity_id
_entity_poly.type
_entity_poly.pdbx_seq_one_letter_code
_entity_poly.pdbx_strand_id
1 'polypeptide(L)'
;MLNELYKIDPEFKKIPNTNELDPKLIALVIQSIISARVEDEFNLTSEDVEASIANQQYALTSNMEFARINIQMQTVMNKFMG
;
A
#
# COMPACT_ATOMS: atom_id res chain seq x y z
N MET A 1 -0.47 6.73 -0.36
CA MET A 1 -0.16 5.28 -0.27
C MET A 1 1.32 4.98 0.01
N LEU A 2 2.27 5.18 -0.91
CA LEU A 2 3.70 4.82 -0.68
C LEU A 2 4.31 5.46 0.57
N ASN A 3 4.01 6.74 0.83
CA ASN A 3 4.47 7.42 2.04
C ASN A 3 3.93 6.76 3.33
N GLU A 4 2.66 6.33 3.34
CA GLU A 4 2.08 5.62 4.49
C GLU A 4 2.74 4.25 4.70
N LEU A 5 3.04 3.54 3.61
CA LEU A 5 3.75 2.28 3.67
C LEU A 5 5.14 2.43 4.32
N TYR A 6 5.88 3.51 4.00
CA TYR A 6 7.16 3.81 4.65
C TYR A 6 7.02 4.15 6.14
N LYS A 7 5.90 4.74 6.56
CA LYS A 7 5.63 5.01 7.98
C LYS A 7 5.33 3.72 8.77
N ILE A 8 4.85 2.67 8.11
CA ILE A 8 4.55 1.37 8.74
C ILE A 8 5.82 0.53 8.94
N ASP A 9 6.80 0.60 8.03
CA ASP A 9 8.05 -0.17 8.11
C ASP A 9 8.76 -0.15 9.49
N PRO A 10 8.98 1.01 10.13
CA PRO A 10 9.61 1.05 11.44
C PRO A 10 8.74 0.48 12.56
N GLU A 11 7.41 0.58 12.46
CA GLU A 11 6.48 0.04 13.47
C GLU A 11 6.35 -1.47 13.36
N PHE A 12 6.32 -2.01 12.14
CA PHE A 12 6.27 -3.45 11.90
C PHE A 12 7.48 -4.17 12.48
N LYS A 13 8.68 -3.58 12.36
CA LYS A 13 9.93 -4.14 12.92
C LYS A 13 9.95 -4.24 14.44
N LYS A 14 9.06 -3.55 15.15
CA LYS A 14 8.94 -3.62 16.61
C LYS A 14 8.09 -4.82 17.06
N ILE A 15 7.35 -5.45 16.15
CA ILE A 15 6.51 -6.59 16.46
C ILE A 15 7.42 -7.81 16.66
N PRO A 16 7.35 -8.50 17.82
CA PRO A 16 8.07 -9.75 18.02
C PRO A 16 7.44 -10.88 17.20
N ASN A 17 8.23 -11.90 16.86
CA ASN A 17 7.76 -13.13 16.21
C ASN A 17 6.99 -12.92 14.90
N THR A 18 7.31 -11.88 14.12
CA THR A 18 6.68 -11.61 12.81
C THR A 18 6.78 -12.79 11.85
N ASN A 19 7.81 -13.63 11.99
CA ASN A 19 8.04 -14.81 11.16
C ASN A 19 7.06 -15.95 11.44
N GLU A 20 6.32 -15.90 12.56
CA GLU A 20 5.28 -16.87 12.92
C GLU A 20 3.90 -16.46 12.37
N LEU A 21 3.77 -15.23 11.86
CA LEU A 21 2.53 -14.70 11.32
C LEU A 21 2.37 -15.09 9.85
N ASP A 22 1.12 -15.31 9.42
CA ASP A 22 0.81 -15.56 8.01
C ASP A 22 1.13 -14.30 7.16
N PRO A 23 2.03 -14.39 6.17
CA PRO A 23 2.37 -13.27 5.30
C PRO A 23 1.17 -12.65 4.58
N LYS A 24 0.14 -13.45 4.24
CA LYS A 24 -1.08 -12.94 3.60
C LYS A 24 -1.91 -12.11 4.56
N LEU A 25 -1.97 -12.51 5.84
CA LEU A 25 -2.66 -11.73 6.86
C LEU A 25 -1.90 -10.44 7.16
N ILE A 26 -0.56 -10.49 7.22
CA ILE A 26 0.28 -9.29 7.33
C ILE A 26 -0.01 -8.32 6.18
N ALA A 27 0.02 -8.82 4.93
CA ALA A 27 -0.23 -7.99 3.76
C ALA A 27 -1.61 -7.34 3.80
N LEU A 28 -2.65 -8.11 4.14
CA LEU A 28 -4.02 -7.61 4.25
C LEU A 28 -4.13 -6.51 5.30
N VAL A 29 -3.58 -6.73 6.49
CA VAL A 29 -3.63 -5.74 7.59
C VAL A 29 -2.90 -4.46 7.20
N ILE A 30 -1.70 -4.55 6.60
CA ILE A 30 -0.93 -3.39 6.16
C ILE A 30 -1.70 -2.62 5.09
N GLN A 31 -2.29 -3.32 4.10
CA GLN A 31 -3.12 -2.70 3.07
C GLN A 31 -4.32 -1.98 3.68
N SER A 32 -5.03 -2.60 4.63
CA SER A 32 -6.17 -1.98 5.33
C SER A 32 -5.77 -0.72 6.09
N ILE A 33 -4.63 -0.73 6.80
CA ILE A 33 -4.13 0.45 7.52
C ILE A 33 -3.83 1.58 6.53
N ILE A 34 -3.19 1.28 5.40
CA ILE A 34 -2.85 2.29 4.39
C ILE A 34 -4.10 2.87 3.74
N SER A 35 -5.06 2.02 3.36
CA SER A 35 -6.32 2.47 2.77
C SER A 35 -7.04 3.41 3.71
N ALA A 36 -7.24 3.03 4.98
CA ALA A 36 -7.92 3.86 5.97
C ALA A 36 -7.25 5.23 6.15
N ARG A 37 -5.91 5.28 6.13
CA ARG A 37 -5.16 6.55 6.28
C ARG A 37 -5.26 7.44 5.04
N VAL A 38 -5.26 6.86 3.85
CA VAL A 38 -5.39 7.62 2.59
C VAL A 38 -6.81 8.13 2.42
N GLU A 39 -7.80 7.33 2.77
CA GLU A 39 -9.22 7.74 2.80
C GLU A 39 -9.40 8.96 3.72
N ASP A 40 -8.84 8.91 4.94
CA ASP A 40 -8.88 10.04 5.88
C ASP A 40 -8.09 11.26 5.38
N GLU A 41 -6.85 11.08 4.89
CA GLU A 41 -5.98 12.16 4.43
C GLU A 41 -6.57 12.95 3.26
N PHE A 42 -7.23 12.26 2.32
CA PHE A 42 -7.77 12.87 1.12
C PHE A 42 -9.29 13.08 1.17
N ASN A 43 -9.94 12.68 2.26
CA ASN A 43 -11.41 12.68 2.41
C ASN A 43 -12.09 11.98 1.20
N LEU A 44 -11.61 10.78 0.90
CA LEU A 44 -12.07 9.93 -0.20
C LEU A 44 -12.57 8.60 0.36
N THR A 45 -13.41 7.90 -0.40
CA THR A 45 -13.73 6.50 -0.15
C THR A 45 -12.83 5.56 -0.96
N SER A 46 -12.75 4.30 -0.55
CA SER A 46 -12.11 3.25 -1.36
C SER A 46 -12.71 3.15 -2.77
N GLU A 47 -14.03 3.30 -2.90
CA GLU A 47 -14.74 3.31 -4.18
C GLU A 47 -14.29 4.48 -5.08
N ASP A 48 -14.06 5.68 -4.51
CA ASP A 48 -13.57 6.84 -5.26
C ASP A 48 -12.18 6.59 -5.83
N VAL A 49 -11.31 5.97 -5.04
CA VAL A 49 -9.94 5.62 -5.44
C VAL A 49 -9.96 4.58 -6.56
N GLU A 50 -10.73 3.51 -6.40
CA GLU A 50 -10.85 2.45 -7.39
C GLU A 50 -11.47 2.94 -8.71
N ALA A 51 -12.55 3.72 -8.62
CA ALA A 51 -13.20 4.32 -9.78
C ALA A 51 -12.24 5.26 -10.52
N SER A 52 -11.45 6.05 -9.80
CA SER A 52 -10.45 6.94 -10.41
C SER A 52 -9.36 6.18 -11.15
N ILE A 53 -8.85 5.08 -10.58
CA ILE A 53 -7.86 4.22 -11.24
C ILE A 53 -8.47 3.59 -12.50
N ALA A 54 -9.68 3.03 -12.41
CA ALA A 54 -10.35 2.40 -13.54
C ALA A 54 -10.58 3.38 -14.70
N ASN A 55 -11.03 4.60 -14.39
CA ASN A 55 -11.28 5.64 -15.40
C ASN A 55 -9.99 6.18 -16.04
N GLN A 56 -8.86 6.08 -15.35
CA GLN A 56 -7.57 6.62 -15.80
C GLN A 56 -6.57 5.55 -16.22
N GLN A 57 -6.99 4.28 -16.27
CA GLN A 57 -6.13 3.10 -16.50
C GLN A 57 -5.16 3.30 -17.68
N TYR A 58 -5.61 3.85 -18.80
CA TYR A 58 -4.77 4.09 -19.98
C TYR A 58 -3.68 5.16 -19.74
N ALA A 59 -4.02 6.25 -19.05
CA ALA A 59 -3.07 7.30 -18.72
C ALA A 59 -2.07 6.84 -17.64
N LEU A 60 -2.54 6.06 -16.66
CA LEU A 60 -1.72 5.54 -15.59
C LEU A 60 -0.71 4.49 -16.07
N THR A 61 -1.13 3.59 -16.98
CA THR A 61 -0.25 2.54 -17.52
C THR A 61 0.88 3.08 -18.41
N SER A 62 0.67 4.22 -19.06
CA SER A 62 1.70 4.91 -19.87
C SER A 62 2.55 5.89 -19.05
N ASN A 63 2.21 6.14 -17.79
CA ASN A 63 2.93 7.07 -16.93
C ASN A 63 4.10 6.35 -16.21
N MET A 64 5.33 6.71 -16.57
CA MET A 64 6.55 6.15 -15.98
C MET A 64 6.70 6.41 -14.48
N GLU A 65 6.23 7.55 -13.98
CA GLU A 65 6.28 7.89 -12.56
C GLU A 65 5.31 7.03 -11.76
N PHE A 66 4.08 6.85 -12.27
CA PHE A 66 3.10 5.95 -11.66
C PHE A 66 3.62 4.51 -11.61
N ALA A 67 4.20 4.02 -12.71
CA ALA A 67 4.84 2.71 -12.76
C ALA A 67 5.97 2.58 -11.72
N ARG A 68 6.83 3.61 -11.60
CA ARG A 68 7.91 3.65 -10.60
C ARG A 68 7.38 3.58 -9.17
N ILE A 69 6.35 4.37 -8.84
CA ILE A 69 5.73 4.37 -7.51
C ILE A 69 5.13 3.01 -7.19
N ASN A 70 4.45 2.36 -8.15
CA ASN A 70 3.91 1.01 -7.96
C ASN A 70 5.00 -0.03 -7.69
N ILE A 71 6.12 0.03 -8.42
CA ILE A 71 7.27 -0.85 -8.18
C ILE A 71 7.83 -0.61 -6.77
N GLN A 72 7.97 0.64 -6.34
CA GLN A 72 8.44 0.97 -4.99
C GLN A 72 7.47 0.45 -3.92
N MET A 73 6.16 0.60 -4.11
CA MET A 73 5.15 0.05 -3.21
C MET A 73 5.26 -1.47 -3.10
N GLN A 74 5.35 -2.18 -4.21
CA GLN A 74 5.53 -3.64 -4.22
C GLN A 74 6.84 -4.06 -3.53
N THR A 75 7.93 -3.33 -3.80
CA THR A 75 9.24 -3.60 -3.19
C THR A 75 9.19 -3.47 -1.67
N VAL A 76 8.51 -2.44 -1.15
CA VAL A 76 8.37 -2.25 0.30
C VAL A 76 7.37 -3.26 0.88
N MET A 77 6.26 -3.55 0.19
CA MET A 77 5.31 -4.58 0.60
C MET A 77 5.97 -5.96 0.78
N ASN A 78 6.85 -6.33 -0.15
CA ASN A 78 7.58 -7.60 -0.07
C ASN A 78 8.48 -7.71 1.17
N LYS A 79 8.93 -6.59 1.76
CA LYS A 79 9.71 -6.61 3.01
C LYS A 79 8.89 -7.10 4.20
N PHE A 80 7.56 -6.96 4.15
CA PHE A 80 6.66 -7.40 5.22
C PHE A 80 6.29 -8.88 5.12
N MET A 81 6.46 -9.48 3.94
CA MET A 81 6.00 -10.84 3.65
C MET A 81 7.11 -11.89 3.78
N GLY A 82 8.38 -11.48 3.85
CA GLY A 82 9.53 -12.38 3.99
C GLY A 82 9.92 -13.06 2.69
#